data_AF-A0A9E5UMB3-F1
#
_entry.id   AF-A0A9E5UMB3-F1
#
_cell.length_a   1.000
_cell.length_b   1.000
_cell.length_c   1.000
_cell.angle_alpha   90.00
_cell.angle_beta   90.00
_cell.angle_gamma   90.00
#
_symmetry.space_group_name_H-M   'P 1'
#
loop_
_entity.id
_entity.type
_entity.pdbx_description
1 polymer ?
#
loop_
_entity_poly.entity_id
_entity_poly.type
_entity_poly.pdbx_seq_one_letter_code
_entity_poly.pdbx_strand_id
1 'polypeptide(L)'
;MSSDTLYGKTTGLKPFQIKQLQRLYQQRLPQDALITPEFAQRLAAIGQTLAPVPVSVYINRRGQVIRVALGALLENAYFTP
;
A
#
# COMPACT_ATOMS: atom_id res chain seq x y z
N MET A 1 4.64 -3.11 16.87
CA MET A 1 5.57 -2.64 15.82
C MET A 1 4.79 -1.71 14.91
N SER A 2 5.22 -0.46 14.78
CA SER A 2 4.47 0.59 14.09
C SER A 2 4.31 0.24 12.60
N SER A 3 3.11 -0.20 12.23
CA SER A 3 2.75 -0.77 10.93
C SER A 3 2.57 0.31 9.86
N ASP A 4 3.58 1.16 9.65
CA ASP A 4 3.56 2.26 8.66
C ASP A 4 4.78 2.23 7.73
N THR A 5 5.58 1.17 7.78
CA THR A 5 6.79 1.00 6.96
C THR A 5 6.41 0.87 5.48
N LEU A 6 6.97 1.71 4.62
CA LEU A 6 6.82 1.59 3.17
C LEU A 6 7.96 0.75 2.58
N TYR A 7 7.64 -0.11 1.63
CA TYR A 7 8.62 -1.03 1.01
C TYR A 7 8.89 -0.68 -0.46
N GLY A 8 10.06 -1.09 -0.97
CA GLY A 8 10.46 -0.84 -2.35
C GLY A 8 11.03 0.57 -2.56
N LYS A 9 10.86 1.13 -3.77
CA LYS A 9 11.48 2.42 -4.16
C LYS A 9 10.78 3.60 -3.49
N THR A 10 11.21 3.96 -2.28
CA THR A 10 10.68 5.07 -1.48
C THR A 10 11.48 6.38 -1.63
N THR A 11 12.62 6.34 -2.32
CA THR A 11 13.46 7.51 -2.57
C THR A 11 12.74 8.54 -3.45
N GLY A 12 12.78 9.82 -3.05
CA GLY A 12 12.20 10.92 -3.83
C GLY A 12 10.70 11.17 -3.60
N LEU A 13 10.07 10.46 -2.66
CA LEU A 13 8.68 10.74 -2.29
C LEU A 13 8.57 12.06 -1.52
N LYS A 14 7.58 12.88 -1.91
CA LYS A 14 7.19 14.06 -1.16
C LYS A 14 6.55 13.64 0.18
N PRO A 15 6.67 14.44 1.26
CA PRO A 15 6.07 14.12 2.55
C PRO A 15 4.56 13.81 2.49
N PHE A 16 3.84 14.50 1.60
CA PHE A 16 2.41 14.27 1.38
C PHE A 16 2.12 12.89 0.77
N GLN A 17 2.96 12.42 -0.16
CA GLN A 17 2.82 11.11 -0.79
C GLN A 17 3.07 9.99 0.23
N ILE A 18 4.08 10.17 1.11
CA ILE A 18 4.36 9.24 2.21
C ILE A 18 3.13 9.13 3.13
N LYS A 19 2.56 10.27 3.56
CA LYS A 19 1.36 10.29 4.40
C LYS A 19 0.15 9.62 3.72
N GLN A 20 -0.02 9.79 2.40
CA GLN A 20 -1.09 9.12 1.66
C GLN A 20 -0.92 7.60 1.65
N LEU A 21 0.30 7.12 1.45
CA LEU A 21 0.61 5.68 1.47
C LEU A 21 0.43 5.10 2.87
N GLN A 22 0.87 5.80 3.92
CA GLN A 22 0.68 5.37 5.31
C GLN A 22 -0.80 5.28 5.69
N ARG A 23 -1.65 6.18 5.20
CA ARG A 23 -3.11 6.12 5.42
C ARG A 23 -3.74 4.83 4.88
N LEU A 24 -3.12 4.14 3.92
CA LEU A 24 -3.62 2.83 3.46
C LEU A 24 -3.55 1.78 4.56
N TYR A 25 -2.55 1.80 5.45
CA TYR A 25 -2.47 0.89 6.61
C TYR A 25 -3.62 1.07 7.60
N GLN A 26 -4.20 2.27 7.65
CA GLN A 26 -5.33 2.58 8.52
C GLN A 26 -6.67 2.13 7.92
N GLN A 27 -6.70 1.80 6.62
CA GLN A 27 -7.92 1.32 5.98
C GLN A 27 -8.18 -0.14 6.36
N ARG A 28 -9.45 -0.45 6.62
CA ARG A 28 -9.92 -1.82 6.76
C ARG A 28 -10.93 -2.13 5.68
N LEU A 29 -10.70 -3.25 5.01
CA LEU A 29 -11.63 -3.82 4.06
C LEU A 29 -12.63 -4.72 4.79
N PRO A 30 -13.85 -4.89 4.26
CA PRO A 30 -14.78 -5.91 4.74
C PRO A 30 -14.13 -7.30 4.65
N GLN A 31 -14.46 -8.19 5.58
CA GLN A 31 -13.85 -9.54 5.62
C GLN A 31 -14.36 -10.45 4.48
N ASP A 32 -15.55 -10.14 3.97
CA ASP A 32 -16.22 -10.82 2.87
C ASP A 32 -15.88 -10.24 1.49
N ALA A 33 -15.07 -9.16 1.45
CA ALA A 33 -14.66 -8.52 0.21
C ALA A 33 -13.14 -8.47 0.08
N LEU A 34 -12.62 -8.91 -1.07
CA LEU A 34 -11.18 -8.76 -1.38
C LEU A 34 -10.78 -7.30 -1.56
N ILE A 35 -11.70 -6.47 -2.07
CA ILE A 35 -11.51 -5.05 -2.34
C ILE A 35 -12.87 -4.34 -2.36
N THR A 36 -12.92 -3.06 -1.97
CA THR A 36 -14.09 -2.20 -2.21
C THR A 36 -13.83 -1.18 -3.31
N PRO A 37 -14.87 -0.68 -4.01
CA PRO A 37 -14.71 0.36 -5.02
C PRO A 37 -14.00 1.61 -4.50
N GLU A 38 -14.29 2.02 -3.26
CA GLU A 38 -13.69 3.21 -2.64
C GLU A 38 -12.19 3.00 -2.39
N PHE A 39 -11.82 1.80 -1.95
CA PHE A 39 -10.42 1.46 -1.76
C PHE A 39 -9.67 1.38 -3.09
N ALA A 40 -10.29 0.78 -4.12
CA ALA A 40 -9.73 0.72 -5.47
C ALA A 40 -9.51 2.11 -6.07
N GLN A 41 -10.50 3.00 -5.95
CA GLN A 41 -10.41 4.39 -6.40
C GLN A 41 -9.28 5.14 -5.68
N ARG A 42 -9.18 4.97 -4.35
CA ARG A 42 -8.09 5.57 -3.57
C ARG A 42 -6.73 5.08 -4.01
N LEU A 43 -6.58 3.76 -4.20
CA LEU A 43 -5.33 3.16 -4.66
C LEU A 43 -4.96 3.66 -6.06
N ALA A 44 -5.93 3.76 -6.96
CA ALA A 44 -5.73 4.29 -8.32
C ALA A 44 -5.31 5.77 -8.31
N ALA A 45 -5.90 6.61 -7.46
CA ALA A 45 -5.53 8.02 -7.33
C ALA A 45 -4.09 8.20 -6.81
N ILE A 46 -3.70 7.39 -5.82
CA ILE A 46 -2.32 7.37 -5.32
C ILE A 46 -1.36 6.88 -6.40
N GLY A 47 -1.70 5.81 -7.11
CA GLY A 47 -0.90 5.25 -8.20
C GLY A 47 -0.64 6.26 -9.33
N GLN A 48 -1.67 7.00 -9.76
CA GLN A 48 -1.52 8.06 -10.76
C GLN A 48 -0.56 9.18 -10.30
N THR A 49 -0.60 9.53 -9.01
CA THR A 49 0.28 10.56 -8.43
C THR A 49 1.74 10.10 -8.32
N LEU A 50 1.99 8.79 -8.36
CA LEU A 50 3.30 8.15 -8.21
C LEU A 50 3.86 7.56 -9.51
N ALA A 51 3.15 7.74 -10.62
CA ALA A 51 3.57 7.25 -11.93
C ALA A 51 5.01 7.70 -12.26
N PRO A 52 5.84 6.83 -12.88
CA PRO A 52 5.50 5.51 -13.43
C PRO A 52 5.61 4.34 -12.43
N VAL A 53 5.91 4.60 -11.15
CA VAL A 53 6.17 3.53 -10.18
C VAL A 53 4.84 2.90 -9.73
N PRO A 54 4.61 1.59 -9.90
CA PRO A 54 3.39 0.94 -9.45
C PRO A 54 3.30 0.87 -7.93
N VAL A 55 2.09 0.91 -7.39
CA VAL A 55 1.80 0.76 -5.96
C VAL A 55 1.11 -0.58 -5.74
N SER A 56 1.62 -1.37 -4.80
CA SER A 56 1.06 -2.67 -4.43
C SER A 56 0.68 -2.68 -2.94
N VAL A 57 -0.47 -3.28 -2.62
CA VAL A 57 -0.97 -3.39 -1.26
C VAL A 57 -1.28 -4.84 -0.94
N TYR A 58 -0.88 -5.30 0.24
CA TYR A 58 -1.11 -6.65 0.73
C TYR A 58 -2.12 -6.59 1.86
N ILE A 59 -3.13 -7.44 1.77
CA ILE A 59 -4.27 -7.47 2.68
C ILE A 59 -4.38 -8.89 3.25
N ASN A 60 -4.58 -8.99 4.56
CA ASN A 60 -4.85 -10.29 5.19
C ASN A 60 -6.35 -10.65 5.11
N ARG A 61 -6.69 -11.91 5.46
CA ARG A 61 -8.08 -12.40 5.43
C ARG A 61 -9.04 -11.67 6.39
N ARG A 62 -8.54 -10.81 7.28
CA ARG A 62 -9.35 -9.98 8.18
C ARG A 62 -9.59 -8.58 7.62
N GLY A 63 -9.19 -8.33 6.37
CA GLY A 63 -9.32 -7.03 5.70
C GLY A 63 -8.29 -5.99 6.15
N GLN A 64 -7.24 -6.38 6.88
CA GLN A 64 -6.21 -5.45 7.32
C GLN A 64 -5.14 -5.32 6.24
N VAL A 65 -4.77 -4.08 5.91
CA VAL A 65 -3.58 -3.80 5.10
C VAL A 65 -2.34 -4.10 5.94
N ILE A 66 -1.59 -5.12 5.53
CA ILE A 66 -0.38 -5.57 6.24
C ILE A 66 0.90 -5.05 5.58
N ARG A 67 0.82 -4.58 4.33
CA ARG A 67 1.98 -4.04 3.62
C ARG A 67 1.58 -3.12 2.47
N VAL A 68 2.35 -2.05 2.28
CA VAL A 68 2.30 -1.13 1.14
C VAL A 68 3.69 -1.05 0.52
N ALA A 69 3.78 -1.31 -0.78
CA ALA A 69 5.02 -1.37 -1.53
C ALA A 69 4.97 -0.56 -2.83
N LEU A 70 6.13 -0.08 -3.26
CA LEU A 70 6.34 0.67 -4.50
C LEU A 70 7.31 -0.07 -5.43
N GLY A 71 6.92 -0.26 -6.69
CA GLY A 71 7.74 -0.95 -7.69
C GLY A 71 7.40 -2.44 -7.87
N ALA A 72 8.20 -3.12 -8.68
CA ALA A 72 7.99 -4.53 -9.01
C ALA A 72 8.17 -5.43 -7.78
N LEU A 73 7.25 -6.39 -7.66
CA LEU A 73 7.07 -7.37 -6.57
C LEU A 73 8.32 -8.18 -6.14
N LEU A 74 9.45 -8.06 -6.85
CA LEU A 74 10.61 -8.94 -6.69
C LEU A 74 11.75 -8.34 -5.84
N GLU A 75 11.77 -7.05 -5.52
CA GLU A 75 12.96 -6.46 -4.89
C GLU A 75 13.07 -6.72 -3.37
N ASN A 76 12.04 -7.25 -2.71
CA ASN A 76 12.09 -7.51 -1.26
C ASN A 76 11.38 -8.81 -0.87
N ALA A 77 11.91 -9.91 -1.39
CA ALA A 77 11.50 -11.28 -1.12
C ALA A 77 12.04 -11.80 0.23
N TYR A 78 11.68 -11.18 1.35
CA TYR A 78 11.74 -11.84 2.66
C TYR A 78 10.50 -11.46 3.47
N PHE A 79 9.53 -12.37 3.48
CA PHE A 79 8.41 -12.38 4.41
C PHE A 79 8.97 -12.80 5.77
N THR A 80 9.38 -11.83 6.60
CA THR A 80 9.58 -12.08 8.03
C THR A 80 8.37 -11.53 8.80
N PRO A 81 7.58 -12.41 9.45
CA PRO A 81 6.42 -12.03 10.25
C PRO A 81 6.77 -11.23 11.51
#